data_AF-A0A9D9C8J1-F1
#
_entry.id   AF-A0A9D9C8J1-F1
#
_cell.length_a   1.000
_cell.length_b   1.000
_cell.length_c   1.000
_cell.angle_alpha   90.00
_cell.angle_beta   90.00
_cell.angle_gamma   90.00
#
_symmetry.space_group_name_H-M   'P 1'
#
loop_
_entity.id
_entity.type
_entity.pdbx_description
1 polymer ?
#
loop_
_entity_poly.entity_id
_entity_poly.type
_entity_poly.pdbx_seq_one_letter_code
_entity_poly.pdbx_strand_id
1 'polypeptide(L)'
;MPDRHYSKTIEQHLLQPLKEADSEGLVRLLSSFSRSEQRTAGYMLGERLLLDCPAELYWQMTEALVCYDSKAYLITLMKTFLLRLSRGTASLSDVPFGRLAAGFNEVERQKVALLLLPELEQPKQVEQLFQLLGLAKGREQLVYLIRVDTLPCLFLLLRSLRYVEHDRAEVLKVARQLMKRGSGCSFNLASIVKVAFGLDELSGTFSLRLQPYQIARLEQSYEAFCQSVG
;
A
#
# COMPACT_ATOMS: atom_id res chain seq x y z
N MET A 1 -17.54 16.02 13.76
CA MET A 1 -17.83 14.76 14.46
C MET A 1 -17.19 14.86 15.84
N PRO A 2 -17.93 14.71 16.96
CA PRO A 2 -17.35 14.85 18.30
C PRO A 2 -16.49 13.63 18.66
N ASP A 3 -15.36 13.90 19.32
CA ASP A 3 -14.32 12.97 19.80
C ASP A 3 -14.84 11.79 20.64
N ARG A 4 -15.33 10.72 20.00
CA ARG A 4 -15.78 9.50 20.71
C ARG A 4 -14.64 8.66 21.33
N HIS A 5 -13.38 9.03 21.10
CA HIS A 5 -12.21 8.27 21.55
C HIS A 5 -11.19 9.10 22.33
N TYR A 6 -11.57 10.28 22.84
CA TYR A 6 -10.64 11.14 23.56
C TYR A 6 -10.76 10.99 25.09
N SER A 7 -9.72 10.43 25.71
CA SER A 7 -9.52 10.36 27.15
C SER A 7 -8.24 11.10 27.53
N LYS A 8 -8.38 12.26 28.19
CA LYS A 8 -7.24 13.07 28.66
C LYS A 8 -6.30 12.29 29.57
N THR A 9 -6.85 11.41 30.40
CA THR A 9 -6.06 10.58 31.33
C THR A 9 -5.18 9.58 30.58
N ILE A 10 -5.73 8.90 29.57
CA ILE A 10 -4.96 7.97 28.72
C ILE A 10 -3.87 8.73 27.97
N GLU A 11 -4.21 9.87 27.38
CA GLU A 11 -3.22 10.71 26.69
C GLU A 11 -2.06 11.12 27.60
N GLN A 12 -2.36 11.59 28.81
CA GLN A 12 -1.33 12.00 29.77
C GLN A 12 -0.37 10.86 30.10
N HIS A 13 -0.89 9.65 30.31
CA HIS A 13 -0.05 8.48 30.54
C HIS A 13 0.79 8.11 29.31
N LEU A 14 0.26 8.24 28.09
CA LEU A 14 1.01 7.96 26.86
C LEU A 14 2.11 9.00 26.60
N LEU A 15 1.89 10.26 26.97
CA LEU A 15 2.87 11.34 26.74
C LEU A 15 4.17 11.14 27.52
N GLN A 16 4.13 10.51 28.69
CA GLN A 16 5.33 10.30 29.50
C GLN A 16 6.39 9.42 28.80
N PRO A 17 6.11 8.16 28.41
CA PRO A 17 7.10 7.32 27.72
C PRO A 17 7.50 7.91 26.37
N LEU A 18 6.62 8.67 25.69
CA LEU A 18 6.98 9.36 24.45
C LEU A 18 8.00 10.49 24.67
N LYS A 19 7.85 11.28 25.74
CA LYS A 19 8.81 12.34 26.09
C LYS A 19 10.16 11.78 26.52
N GLU A 20 10.15 10.64 27.20
CA GLU A 20 11.34 9.96 27.69
C GLU A 20 11.99 9.06 26.62
N ALA A 21 11.37 8.94 25.43
CA ALA A 21 11.73 7.96 24.40
C ALA A 21 11.85 6.52 24.96
N ASP A 22 10.99 6.16 25.93
CA ASP A 22 10.95 4.84 26.57
C ASP A 22 9.93 3.94 25.89
N SER A 23 10.37 3.25 24.84
CA SER A 23 9.53 2.32 24.08
C SER A 23 9.11 1.10 24.90
N GLU A 24 9.94 0.65 25.84
CA GLU A 24 9.58 -0.45 26.73
C GLU A 24 8.54 0.00 27.77
N GLY A 25 8.69 1.20 28.31
CA GLY A 25 7.73 1.83 29.20
C GLY A 25 6.36 2.00 28.54
N LEU A 26 6.34 2.38 27.26
CA LEU A 26 5.10 2.44 26.48
C LEU A 26 4.42 1.07 26.39
N VAL A 27 5.17 0.02 26.08
CA VAL A 27 4.63 -1.35 26.00
C VAL A 27 4.12 -1.83 27.37
N ARG A 28 4.88 -1.61 28.44
CA ARG A 28 4.46 -1.94 29.82
C ARG A 28 3.17 -1.21 30.18
N LEU A 29 3.07 0.08 29.90
CA LEU A 29 1.87 0.87 30.14
C LEU A 29 0.66 0.29 29.38
N LEU A 30 0.79 0.07 28.08
CA LEU A 30 -0.28 -0.49 27.26
C LEU A 30 -0.71 -1.88 27.72
N SER A 31 0.21 -2.71 28.20
CA SER A 31 -0.12 -4.03 28.73
C SER A 31 -0.97 -4.00 30.02
N SER A 32 -0.91 -2.89 30.77
CA SER A 32 -1.70 -2.67 31.98
C SER A 32 -3.12 -2.15 31.73
N PHE A 33 -3.37 -1.63 30.52
CA PHE A 33 -4.67 -1.13 30.12
C PHE A 33 -5.66 -2.26 29.83
N SER A 34 -6.94 -2.01 30.10
CA SER A 34 -8.02 -2.86 29.60
C SER A 34 -8.06 -2.87 28.06
N ARG A 35 -8.70 -3.87 27.46
CA ARG A 35 -8.88 -3.93 25.99
C ARG A 35 -9.57 -2.70 25.39
N SER A 36 -10.42 -2.03 26.17
CA SER A 36 -11.06 -0.78 25.71
C SER A 36 -10.08 0.38 25.70
N GLU A 37 -9.29 0.51 26.76
CA GLU A 37 -8.26 1.53 26.88
C GLU A 37 -7.12 1.33 25.87
N GLN A 38 -6.70 0.08 25.62
CA GLN A 38 -5.71 -0.24 24.59
C GLN A 38 -6.14 0.21 23.19
N ARG A 39 -7.41 -0.01 22.82
CA ARG A 39 -7.96 0.46 21.54
C ARG A 39 -7.97 1.99 21.45
N THR A 40 -8.41 2.65 22.53
CA THR A 40 -8.38 4.11 22.64
C THR A 40 -6.95 4.67 22.54
N ALA A 41 -6.01 4.05 23.23
CA ALA A 41 -4.60 4.41 23.21
C ALA A 41 -3.99 4.21 21.81
N GLY A 42 -4.27 3.08 21.16
CA GLY A 42 -3.86 2.82 19.78
C GLY A 42 -4.34 3.90 18.80
N TYR A 43 -5.59 4.34 18.93
CA TYR A 43 -6.12 5.46 18.15
C TYR A 43 -5.36 6.76 18.40
N MET A 44 -5.12 7.13 19.67
CA MET A 44 -4.37 8.35 20.01
C MET A 44 -2.94 8.33 19.49
N LEU A 45 -2.27 7.17 19.61
CA LEU A 45 -0.92 6.97 19.09
C LEU A 45 -0.90 7.16 17.57
N GLY A 46 -1.82 6.51 16.85
CA GLY A 46 -1.84 6.52 15.39
C GLY A 46 -2.26 7.83 14.73
N GLU A 47 -3.25 8.52 15.29
CA GLU A 47 -3.84 9.70 14.64
C GLU A 47 -3.21 11.03 15.07
N ARG A 48 -2.46 11.04 16.18
CA ARG A 48 -1.96 12.29 16.75
C ARG A 48 -0.56 12.19 17.32
N LEU A 49 -0.36 11.35 18.34
CA LEU A 49 0.87 11.42 19.15
C LEU A 49 2.12 11.04 18.35
N LEU A 50 2.03 10.03 17.48
CA LEU A 50 3.15 9.60 16.64
C LEU A 50 3.18 10.29 15.28
N LEU A 51 2.12 11.00 14.91
CA LEU A 51 2.02 11.68 13.62
C LEU A 51 2.96 12.89 13.53
N ASP A 52 3.04 13.69 14.60
CA ASP A 52 3.79 14.95 14.62
C ASP A 52 5.13 14.86 15.37
N CYS A 53 5.56 13.66 15.74
CA CYS A 53 6.82 13.45 16.46
C CYS A 53 8.05 13.35 15.52
N PRO A 54 9.29 13.49 16.03
CA PRO A 54 10.50 13.21 15.25
C PRO A 54 10.50 11.80 14.64
N ALA A 55 11.15 11.64 13.49
CA ALA A 55 11.14 10.37 12.74
C ALA A 55 11.76 9.21 13.55
N GLU A 56 12.81 9.50 14.31
CA GLU A 56 13.49 8.55 15.18
C GLU A 56 12.56 8.01 16.25
N LEU A 57 11.79 8.90 16.90
CA LEU A 57 10.81 8.53 17.92
C LEU A 57 9.67 7.71 17.30
N TYR A 58 9.17 8.13 16.14
CA TYR A 58 8.13 7.40 15.41
C TYR A 58 8.55 5.94 15.16
N TRP A 59 9.76 5.74 14.62
CA TRP A 59 10.25 4.41 14.28
C TRP A 59 10.55 3.57 15.51
N GLN A 60 11.17 4.15 16.54
CA GLN A 60 11.44 3.45 17.80
C GLN A 60 10.15 2.92 18.44
N MET A 61 9.12 3.76 18.51
CA MET A 61 7.82 3.36 19.06
C MET A 61 7.13 2.34 18.16
N THR A 62 7.25 2.51 16.84
CA THR A 62 6.62 1.60 15.88
C THR A 62 7.19 0.20 15.95
N GLU A 63 8.51 0.05 15.98
CA GLU A 63 9.16 -1.25 16.09
C GLU A 63 8.75 -1.95 17.40
N ALA A 64 8.75 -1.24 18.53
CA ALA A 64 8.35 -1.81 19.82
C ALA A 64 6.88 -2.26 19.86
N LEU A 65 5.97 -1.44 19.34
CA LEU A 65 4.53 -1.74 19.31
C LEU A 65 4.19 -2.88 18.36
N VAL A 66 4.82 -2.95 17.19
CA VAL A 66 4.62 -4.05 16.23
C VAL A 66 5.21 -5.36 16.77
N CYS A 67 6.35 -5.30 17.46
CA CYS A 67 6.93 -6.46 18.14
C CYS A 67 6.03 -6.98 19.28
N TYR A 68 5.41 -6.06 20.03
CA TYR A 68 4.49 -6.40 21.10
C TYR A 68 3.19 -7.04 20.60
N ASP A 69 2.49 -6.40 19.64
CA ASP A 69 1.28 -6.94 19.03
C ASP A 69 1.09 -6.38 17.61
N SER A 70 1.63 -7.08 16.62
CA SER A 70 1.50 -6.68 15.21
C SER A 70 0.04 -6.66 14.73
N LYS A 71 -0.84 -7.51 15.30
CA LYS A 71 -2.25 -7.58 14.91
C LYS A 71 -2.99 -6.31 15.33
N ALA A 72 -2.65 -5.76 16.49
CA ALA A 72 -3.26 -4.53 17.00
C ALA A 72 -2.66 -3.27 16.37
N TYR A 73 -1.32 -3.22 16.21
CA TYR A 73 -0.64 -1.95 15.94
C TYR A 73 -0.17 -1.75 14.51
N LEU A 74 0.13 -2.81 13.74
CA LEU A 74 0.76 -2.66 12.43
C LEU A 74 -0.01 -1.71 11.51
N ILE A 75 -1.30 -1.98 11.28
CA ILE A 75 -2.07 -1.16 10.33
C ILE A 75 -2.37 0.23 10.85
N THR A 76 -2.55 0.38 12.16
CA THR A 76 -2.72 1.70 12.79
C THR A 76 -1.48 2.56 12.55
N LEU A 77 -0.29 2.00 12.79
CA LEU A 77 0.96 2.73 12.63
C LEU A 77 1.34 2.93 11.17
N MET A 78 1.01 2.01 10.28
CA MET A 78 1.22 2.19 8.84
C MET A 78 0.29 3.25 8.24
N LYS A 79 -0.91 3.47 8.81
CA LYS A 79 -1.74 4.63 8.46
C LYS A 79 -1.07 5.93 8.90
N THR A 80 -0.46 5.96 10.08
CA THR A 80 0.36 7.10 10.53
C THR A 80 1.54 7.32 9.60
N PHE A 81 2.27 6.26 9.23
CA PHE A 81 3.38 6.33 8.28
C PHE A 81 2.94 6.96 6.96
N LEU A 82 1.78 6.53 6.45
CA LEU A 82 1.21 7.06 5.23
C LEU A 82 0.93 8.57 5.31
N LEU A 83 0.34 9.04 6.40
CA LEU A 83 0.13 10.48 6.62
C LEU A 83 1.46 11.24 6.74
N ARG A 84 2.51 10.61 7.28
CA ARG A 84 3.85 11.21 7.34
C ARG A 84 4.51 11.24 5.95
N LEU A 85 4.33 10.20 5.13
CA LEU A 85 4.76 10.18 3.73
C LEU A 85 4.14 11.34 2.95
N SER A 86 2.83 11.54 3.06
CA SER A 86 2.12 12.62 2.35
C SER A 86 2.53 14.03 2.83
N ARG A 87 3.00 14.15 4.08
CA ARG A 87 3.55 15.40 4.65
C ARG A 87 5.04 15.60 4.38
N GLY A 88 5.71 14.63 3.78
CA GLY A 88 7.16 14.66 3.57
C GLY A 88 7.99 14.52 4.85
N THR A 89 7.40 14.02 5.94
CA THR A 89 8.09 13.79 7.23
C THR A 89 8.49 12.33 7.47
N ALA A 90 8.32 11.50 6.43
CA ALA A 90 8.81 10.12 6.36
C ALA A 90 9.09 9.76 4.88
N SER A 91 9.81 8.66 4.66
CA SER A 91 10.13 8.15 3.32
C SER A 91 10.04 6.63 3.24
N LEU A 92 9.68 6.08 2.07
CA LEU A 92 9.83 4.65 1.81
C LEU A 92 11.29 4.20 1.89
N SER A 93 12.24 5.14 1.74
CA SER A 93 13.68 4.87 1.88
C SER A 93 14.16 4.90 3.34
N ASP A 94 13.27 5.11 4.31
CA ASP A 94 13.63 5.08 5.72
C ASP A 94 14.14 3.69 6.09
N VAL A 95 15.39 3.63 6.57
CA VAL A 95 16.05 2.36 6.96
C VAL A 95 15.21 1.54 7.95
N PRO A 96 14.56 2.15 8.98
CA PRO A 96 13.68 1.40 9.88
C PRO A 96 12.48 0.76 9.16
N PHE A 97 11.88 1.41 8.16
CA PHE A 97 10.79 0.81 7.39
C PHE A 97 11.26 -0.46 6.66
N GLY A 98 12.43 -0.40 6.00
CA GLY A 98 13.01 -1.56 5.33
C GLY A 98 13.32 -2.72 6.28
N ARG A 99 13.85 -2.41 7.48
CA ARG A 99 14.10 -3.41 8.53
C ARG A 99 12.82 -4.08 9.01
N LEU A 100 11.77 -3.28 9.27
CA LEU A 100 10.46 -3.76 9.70
C LEU A 100 9.82 -4.63 8.61
N ALA A 101 9.86 -4.17 7.35
CA ALA A 101 9.28 -4.84 6.20
C ALA A 101 9.92 -6.21 5.91
N ALA A 102 11.23 -6.34 6.14
CA ALA A 102 11.94 -7.61 6.01
C ALA A 102 11.43 -8.69 7.00
N GLY A 103 10.83 -8.28 8.12
CA GLY A 103 10.27 -9.18 9.13
C GLY A 103 8.81 -9.60 8.89
N PHE A 104 8.11 -9.02 7.91
CA PHE A 104 6.69 -9.29 7.70
C PHE A 104 6.42 -10.70 7.20
N ASN A 105 5.42 -11.35 7.83
CA ASN A 105 4.81 -12.54 7.26
C ASN A 105 3.90 -12.18 6.06
N GLU A 106 3.38 -13.19 5.36
CA GLU A 106 2.56 -13.02 4.16
C GLU A 106 1.31 -12.15 4.41
N VAL A 107 0.65 -12.33 5.56
CA VAL A 107 -0.58 -11.60 5.91
C VAL A 107 -0.28 -10.13 6.18
N GLU A 108 0.79 -9.85 6.93
CA GLU A 108 1.25 -8.48 7.22
C GLU A 108 1.67 -7.77 5.95
N ARG A 109 2.48 -8.43 5.13
CA ARG A 109 2.91 -7.95 3.82
C ARG A 109 1.73 -7.57 2.95
N GLN A 110 0.71 -8.42 2.89
CA GLN A 110 -0.48 -8.14 2.10
C GLN A 110 -1.25 -6.93 2.63
N LYS A 111 -1.44 -6.83 3.94
CA LYS A 111 -2.15 -5.70 4.54
C LYS A 111 -1.39 -4.38 4.31
N VAL A 112 -0.07 -4.37 4.48
CA VAL A 112 0.78 -3.19 4.27
C VAL A 112 0.81 -2.79 2.80
N ALA A 113 0.99 -3.75 1.88
CA ALA A 113 0.96 -3.48 0.44
C ALA A 113 -0.37 -2.82 0.04
N LEU A 114 -1.50 -3.41 0.41
CA LEU A 114 -2.82 -2.91 0.01
C LEU A 114 -3.22 -1.61 0.72
N LEU A 115 -2.57 -1.28 1.84
CA LEU A 115 -2.73 0.01 2.50
C LEU A 115 -1.94 1.12 1.79
N LEU A 116 -0.70 0.85 1.39
CA LEU A 116 0.19 1.87 0.85
C LEU A 116 0.03 2.08 -0.65
N LEU A 117 -0.20 1.02 -1.43
CA LEU A 117 -0.29 1.08 -2.91
C LEU A 117 -1.27 2.14 -3.45
N PRO A 118 -2.47 2.35 -2.88
CA PRO A 118 -3.41 3.36 -3.39
C PRO A 118 -2.90 4.80 -3.32
N GLU A 119 -1.85 5.04 -2.54
CA GLU A 119 -1.39 6.39 -2.20
C GLU A 119 -0.05 6.72 -2.87
N LEU A 120 0.52 5.76 -3.60
CA LEU A 120 1.75 5.96 -4.36
C LEU A 120 1.42 6.54 -5.73
N GLU A 121 2.03 7.67 -6.06
CA GLU A 121 1.72 8.45 -7.26
C GLU A 121 2.62 8.10 -8.45
N GLN A 122 3.73 7.40 -8.22
CA GLN A 122 4.72 7.07 -9.23
C GLN A 122 5.02 5.55 -9.28
N PRO A 123 5.21 4.96 -10.48
CA PRO A 123 5.58 3.55 -10.61
C PRO A 123 6.85 3.17 -9.83
N LYS A 124 7.83 4.08 -9.76
CA LYS A 124 9.07 3.87 -9.00
C LYS A 124 8.82 3.66 -7.51
N GLN A 125 7.84 4.35 -6.92
CA GLN A 125 7.47 4.18 -5.52
C GLN A 125 6.83 2.81 -5.30
N VAL A 126 5.98 2.35 -6.23
CA VAL A 126 5.36 1.02 -6.18
C VAL A 126 6.42 -0.08 -6.30
N GLU A 127 7.35 0.06 -7.25
CA GLU A 127 8.50 -0.86 -7.41
C GLU A 127 9.37 -0.89 -6.14
N GLN A 128 9.64 0.26 -5.53
CA GLN A 128 10.37 0.37 -4.26
C GLN A 128 9.64 -0.34 -3.12
N LEU A 129 8.33 -0.13 -2.97
CA LEU A 129 7.52 -0.80 -1.95
C LEU A 129 7.57 -2.33 -2.12
N PHE A 130 7.39 -2.83 -3.35
CA PHE A 130 7.48 -4.26 -3.62
C PHE A 130 8.85 -4.84 -3.31
N GLN A 131 9.93 -4.11 -3.59
CA GLN A 131 11.28 -4.52 -3.22
C GLN A 131 11.43 -4.63 -1.69
N LEU A 132 10.97 -3.63 -0.94
CA LEU A 132 11.03 -3.63 0.54
C LEU A 132 10.23 -4.76 1.16
N LEU A 133 9.10 -5.13 0.54
CA LEU A 133 8.25 -6.23 0.95
C LEU A 133 8.73 -7.60 0.47
N GLY A 134 9.88 -7.68 -0.23
CA GLY A 134 10.43 -8.93 -0.76
C GLY A 134 9.55 -9.59 -1.81
N LEU A 135 8.79 -8.81 -2.59
CA LEU A 135 7.91 -9.29 -3.65
C LEU A 135 8.64 -9.28 -5.00
N ALA A 136 8.93 -10.47 -5.52
CA ALA A 136 9.64 -10.62 -6.79
C ALA A 136 8.82 -10.09 -7.97
N LYS A 137 9.50 -9.61 -9.02
CA LYS A 137 8.83 -9.21 -10.26
C LYS A 137 8.04 -10.38 -10.86
N GLY A 138 6.86 -10.09 -11.41
CA GLY A 138 6.04 -11.07 -12.12
C GLY A 138 4.78 -11.48 -11.37
N ARG A 139 4.51 -12.79 -11.27
CA ARG A 139 3.22 -13.32 -10.83
C ARG A 139 2.81 -12.89 -9.43
N GLU A 140 3.75 -12.80 -8.49
CA GLU A 140 3.47 -12.39 -7.11
C GLU A 140 2.90 -10.97 -7.03
N GLN A 141 3.40 -10.05 -7.85
CA GLN A 141 2.94 -8.65 -7.87
C GLN A 141 1.53 -8.53 -8.45
N LEU A 142 1.13 -9.41 -9.39
CA LEU A 142 -0.21 -9.38 -10.01
C LEU A 142 -1.32 -9.44 -8.97
N VAL A 143 -1.16 -10.24 -7.91
CA VAL A 143 -2.16 -10.42 -6.84
C VAL A 143 -2.47 -9.11 -6.10
N TYR A 144 -1.49 -8.20 -6.05
CA TYR A 144 -1.64 -6.88 -5.42
C TYR A 144 -2.13 -5.83 -6.43
N LEU A 145 -1.48 -5.78 -7.60
CA LEU A 145 -1.75 -4.78 -8.63
C LEU A 145 -3.19 -4.87 -9.16
N ILE A 146 -3.74 -6.10 -9.29
CA ILE A 146 -5.13 -6.30 -9.71
C ILE A 146 -6.18 -5.92 -8.66
N ARG A 147 -5.77 -5.45 -7.49
CA ARG A 147 -6.68 -5.00 -6.42
C ARG A 147 -6.69 -3.49 -6.22
N VAL A 148 -5.78 -2.77 -6.89
CA VAL A 148 -5.63 -1.31 -6.76
C VAL A 148 -5.89 -0.66 -8.11
N ASP A 149 -6.53 0.51 -8.10
CA ASP A 149 -7.03 1.19 -9.30
C ASP A 149 -6.38 2.56 -9.52
N THR A 150 -5.09 2.66 -9.23
CA THR A 150 -4.29 3.87 -9.47
C THR A 150 -3.47 3.71 -10.75
N LEU A 151 -3.22 4.81 -11.46
CA LEU A 151 -2.46 4.79 -12.71
C LEU A 151 -1.07 4.12 -12.57
N PRO A 152 -0.28 4.33 -11.48
CA PRO A 152 0.97 3.60 -11.26
C PRO A 152 0.78 2.09 -11.16
N CYS A 153 -0.24 1.64 -10.43
CA CYS A 153 -0.53 0.22 -10.26
C CYS A 153 -1.02 -0.41 -11.56
N LEU A 154 -1.88 0.28 -12.32
CA LEU A 154 -2.37 -0.18 -13.61
C LEU A 154 -1.26 -0.26 -14.66
N PHE A 155 -0.33 0.71 -14.67
CA PHE A 155 0.85 0.68 -15.52
C PHE A 155 1.76 -0.51 -15.21
N LEU A 156 2.06 -0.74 -13.93
CA LEU A 156 2.86 -1.89 -13.53
C LEU A 156 2.13 -3.22 -13.71
N LEU A 157 0.80 -3.24 -13.63
CA LEU A 157 -0.01 -4.41 -13.95
C LEU A 157 0.18 -4.81 -15.42
N LEU A 158 0.07 -3.85 -16.35
CA LEU A 158 0.34 -4.09 -17.77
C LEU A 158 1.71 -4.73 -18.00
N ARG A 159 2.76 -4.13 -17.40
CA ARG A 159 4.13 -4.64 -17.52
C ARG A 159 4.29 -6.02 -16.88
N SER A 160 3.62 -6.26 -15.74
CA SER A 160 3.72 -7.52 -15.00
C SER A 160 3.05 -8.69 -15.75
N LEU A 161 2.06 -8.41 -16.60
CA LEU A 161 1.43 -9.44 -17.43
C LEU A 161 2.40 -10.09 -18.43
N ARG A 162 3.49 -9.43 -18.81
CA ARG A 162 4.54 -10.02 -19.67
C ARG A 162 5.20 -11.25 -19.05
N TYR A 163 5.30 -11.31 -17.72
CA TYR A 163 5.86 -12.47 -17.02
C TYR A 163 4.95 -13.70 -17.08
N VAL A 164 3.67 -13.52 -17.41
CA VAL A 164 2.66 -14.58 -17.50
C VAL A 164 2.03 -14.64 -18.90
N GLU A 165 2.67 -14.07 -19.92
CA GLU A 165 2.08 -13.97 -21.26
C GLU A 165 1.81 -15.34 -21.91
N HIS A 166 2.57 -16.35 -21.50
CA HIS A 166 2.38 -17.75 -21.90
C HIS A 166 1.14 -18.39 -21.23
N ASP A 167 0.69 -17.86 -20.09
CA ASP A 167 -0.51 -18.32 -19.39
C ASP A 167 -1.72 -17.47 -19.81
N ARG A 168 -2.27 -17.82 -20.99
CA ARG A 168 -3.44 -17.13 -21.55
C ARG A 168 -4.62 -17.09 -20.57
N ALA A 169 -4.80 -18.11 -19.75
CA ALA A 169 -5.91 -18.19 -18.80
C ALA A 169 -5.76 -17.14 -17.67
N GLU A 170 -4.56 -16.94 -17.15
CA GLU A 170 -4.30 -15.90 -16.13
C GLU A 170 -4.46 -14.50 -16.72
N VAL A 171 -3.97 -14.24 -17.94
CA VAL A 171 -4.15 -12.94 -18.62
C VAL A 171 -5.63 -12.64 -18.85
N LEU A 172 -6.42 -13.62 -19.32
CA LEU A 172 -7.87 -13.48 -19.49
C LEU A 172 -8.60 -13.23 -18.17
N LYS A 173 -8.19 -13.92 -17.10
CA LYS A 173 -8.73 -13.72 -15.76
C LYS A 173 -8.49 -12.29 -15.29
N VAL A 174 -7.28 -11.75 -15.47
CA VAL A 174 -6.95 -10.35 -15.15
C VAL A 174 -7.80 -9.39 -15.99
N ALA A 175 -7.90 -9.59 -17.31
CA ALA A 175 -8.70 -8.73 -18.18
C ALA A 175 -10.18 -8.71 -17.76
N ARG A 176 -10.76 -9.87 -17.43
CA ARG A 176 -12.14 -9.97 -16.91
C ARG A 176 -12.30 -9.29 -15.55
N GLN A 177 -11.31 -9.37 -14.68
CA GLN A 177 -11.34 -8.68 -13.38
C GLN A 177 -11.31 -7.15 -13.55
N LEU A 178 -10.49 -6.64 -14.47
CA LEU A 178 -10.46 -5.22 -14.83
C LEU A 178 -11.82 -4.75 -15.34
N MET A 179 -12.45 -5.49 -16.25
CA MET A 179 -13.79 -5.18 -16.75
C MET A 179 -14.86 -5.19 -15.65
N LYS A 180 -14.78 -6.15 -14.72
CA LYS A 180 -15.72 -6.26 -13.59
C LYS A 180 -15.58 -5.11 -12.59
N ARG A 181 -14.41 -4.48 -12.48
CA ARG A 181 -14.20 -3.34 -11.57
C ARG A 181 -15.00 -2.11 -12.01
N GLY A 182 -15.18 -1.92 -13.32
CA GLY A 182 -16.09 -0.91 -13.87
C GLY A 182 -15.60 0.54 -13.85
N SER A 183 -14.35 0.81 -13.43
CA SER A 183 -13.76 2.15 -13.58
C SER A 183 -13.28 2.38 -15.02
N GLY A 184 -13.28 3.65 -15.47
CA GLY A 184 -12.80 4.03 -16.80
C GLY A 184 -11.36 3.57 -17.05
N CYS A 185 -10.46 3.82 -16.10
CA CYS A 185 -9.06 3.41 -16.17
C CYS A 185 -8.91 1.88 -16.29
N SER A 186 -9.64 1.11 -15.49
CA SER A 186 -9.60 -0.36 -15.59
C SER A 186 -10.15 -0.86 -16.92
N PHE A 187 -11.21 -0.26 -17.46
CA PHE A 187 -11.76 -0.63 -18.75
C PHE A 187 -10.81 -0.27 -19.92
N ASN A 188 -10.16 0.89 -19.85
CA ASN A 188 -9.12 1.29 -20.79
C ASN A 188 -7.93 0.32 -20.76
N LEU A 189 -7.48 -0.07 -19.57
CA LEU A 189 -6.44 -1.09 -19.43
C LEU A 189 -6.90 -2.45 -19.98
N ALA A 190 -8.13 -2.86 -19.73
CA ALA A 190 -8.65 -4.11 -20.30
C ALA A 190 -8.64 -4.10 -21.84
N SER A 191 -8.94 -2.95 -22.46
CA SER A 191 -8.79 -2.77 -23.92
C SER A 191 -7.34 -2.93 -24.38
N ILE A 192 -6.40 -2.28 -23.68
CA ILE A 192 -4.96 -2.39 -23.95
C ILE A 192 -4.50 -3.85 -23.85
N VAL A 193 -4.88 -4.54 -22.77
CA VAL A 193 -4.54 -5.95 -22.54
C VAL A 193 -5.14 -6.85 -23.63
N LYS A 194 -6.37 -6.58 -24.07
CA LYS A 194 -6.97 -7.32 -25.18
C LYS A 194 -6.11 -7.27 -26.44
N VAL A 195 -5.65 -6.08 -26.82
CA VAL A 195 -4.81 -5.88 -28.01
C VAL A 195 -3.41 -6.43 -27.81
N ALA A 196 -2.79 -6.14 -26.65
CA ALA A 196 -1.40 -6.53 -26.35
C ALA A 196 -1.18 -8.06 -26.32
N PHE A 197 -2.20 -8.82 -25.90
CA PHE A 197 -2.12 -10.28 -25.72
C PHE A 197 -3.03 -11.07 -26.68
N GLY A 198 -3.62 -10.41 -27.69
CA GLY A 198 -4.47 -11.06 -28.70
C GLY A 198 -5.65 -11.82 -28.10
N LEU A 199 -6.43 -11.18 -27.23
CA LEU A 199 -7.56 -11.79 -26.52
C LEU A 199 -8.88 -11.64 -27.29
N ASP A 200 -8.99 -12.27 -28.45
CA ASP A 200 -10.17 -12.15 -29.33
C ASP A 200 -11.48 -12.58 -28.65
N GLU A 201 -11.40 -13.56 -27.75
CA GLU A 201 -12.50 -14.08 -26.93
C GLU A 201 -13.00 -13.13 -25.84
N LEU A 202 -12.33 -11.99 -25.60
CA LEU A 202 -12.78 -10.99 -24.64
C LEU A 202 -13.94 -10.17 -25.23
N SER A 203 -15.17 -10.52 -24.86
CA SER A 203 -16.39 -9.83 -25.26
C SER A 203 -16.57 -8.50 -24.52
N GLY A 204 -16.72 -7.39 -25.25
CA GLY A 204 -16.97 -6.07 -24.67
C GLY A 204 -16.86 -4.97 -25.72
N THR A 205 -17.58 -3.86 -25.53
CA THR A 205 -17.46 -2.68 -26.38
C THR A 205 -16.34 -1.81 -25.84
N PHE A 206 -15.19 -1.84 -26.51
CA PHE A 206 -14.03 -1.02 -26.15
C PHE A 206 -13.97 0.22 -27.04
N SER A 207 -14.05 1.39 -26.42
CA SER A 207 -13.93 2.68 -27.13
C SER A 207 -12.50 2.96 -27.57
N LEU A 208 -11.52 2.46 -26.81
CA LEU A 208 -10.10 2.65 -27.07
C LEU A 208 -9.65 1.77 -28.25
N ARG A 209 -9.28 2.38 -29.37
CA ARG A 209 -8.73 1.70 -30.55
C ARG A 209 -7.23 1.97 -30.65
N LEU A 210 -6.42 0.99 -30.26
CA LEU A 210 -4.96 1.10 -30.31
C LEU A 210 -4.37 0.20 -31.38
N GLN A 211 -3.34 0.71 -32.04
CA GLN A 211 -2.46 -0.01 -32.96
C GLN A 211 -1.32 -0.69 -32.19
N PRO A 212 -0.72 -1.77 -32.71
CA PRO A 212 0.33 -2.52 -32.01
C PRO A 212 1.54 -1.67 -31.56
N TYR A 213 2.00 -0.72 -32.38
CA TYR A 213 3.12 0.16 -32.01
C TYR A 213 2.80 1.08 -30.83
N GLN A 214 1.52 1.41 -30.62
CA GLN A 214 1.09 2.23 -29.49
C GLN A 214 1.22 1.43 -28.19
N ILE A 215 0.95 0.12 -28.21
CA ILE A 215 1.11 -0.75 -27.03
C ILE A 215 2.55 -0.74 -26.52
N ALA A 216 3.53 -0.94 -27.40
CA ALA A 216 4.94 -0.93 -27.02
C ALA A 216 5.35 0.40 -26.36
N ARG A 217 4.83 1.53 -26.86
CA ARG A 217 5.03 2.85 -26.26
C ARG A 217 4.40 2.95 -24.86
N LEU A 218 3.19 2.43 -24.69
CA LEU A 218 2.47 2.45 -23.40
C LEU A 218 3.15 1.60 -22.33
N GLU A 219 3.85 0.52 -22.71
CA GLU A 219 4.60 -0.31 -21.76
C GLU A 219 5.92 0.32 -21.31
N GLN A 220 6.49 1.20 -22.14
CA GLN A 220 7.80 1.83 -21.90
C GLN A 220 7.69 3.21 -21.24
N SER A 221 6.60 3.93 -21.46
CA SER A 221 6.41 5.30 -20.97
C SER A 221 5.18 5.41 -20.08
N TYR A 222 5.42 5.69 -18.80
CA TYR A 222 4.35 5.97 -17.84
C TYR A 222 3.52 7.20 -18.24
N GLU A 223 4.17 8.23 -18.80
CA GLU A 223 3.48 9.42 -19.28
C GLU A 223 2.51 9.09 -20.44
N ALA A 224 2.98 8.33 -21.44
CA ALA A 224 2.12 7.90 -22.55
C ALA A 224 0.96 7.02 -22.06
N PHE A 225 1.22 6.18 -21.05
CA PHE A 225 0.20 5.38 -20.40
C PHE A 225 -0.88 6.24 -19.74
N CYS A 226 -0.50 7.23 -18.94
CA CYS A 226 -1.44 8.15 -18.29
C CYS A 226 -2.32 8.88 -19.31
N GLN A 227 -1.74 9.35 -20.42
CA GLN A 227 -2.50 10.03 -21.50
C GLN A 227 -3.53 9.15 -22.20
N SER A 228 -3.38 7.82 -22.11
CA SER A 228 -4.26 6.87 -22.80
C SER A 228 -5.26 6.19 -21.86
N VAL A 229 -4.94 6.09 -20.57
CA VAL A 229 -5.72 5.34 -19.58
C VAL A 229 -6.50 6.26 -18.64
N GLY A 230 -5.89 7.37 -18.21
CA GLY A 230 -6.53 8.38 -17.35
C GLY A 230 -7.49 9.26 -18.13
#